data_AF-A0A542AUL7-F1
#
_entry.id   AF-A0A542AUL7-F1
#
_cell.length_a   1.000
_cell.length_b   1.000
_cell.length_c   1.000
_cell.angle_alpha   90.00
_cell.angle_beta   90.00
_cell.angle_gamma   90.00
#
_symmetry.space_group_name_H-M   'P 1'
#
loop_
_entity.id
_entity.type
_entity.pdbx_description
1 polymer ?
#
loop_
_entity_poly.entity_id
_entity_poly.type
_entity_poly.pdbx_seq_one_letter_code
_entity_poly.pdbx_strand_id
1 'polypeptide(L)'
;MRTFLILIFCAFGSMVYSQNRCKVRADISYTSSEKEYKIELDRRQNVSSLIIYKLSSERKSYSLRDQKRVDELRGKWKTAEEHRELEEIRNRYKIFDKDSILISNNSKTFKYSDSLLFHSEKFLKEKLNQPVYTDAMYVEIYENGFQKYNVYNPQTDIYSIFYYFIQSALQEYWKKVSSPILTKDYTSIH
;
A
#
# COMPACT_ATOMS: atom_id res chain seq x y z
N MET A 1 22.39 -2.65 -62.97
CA MET A 1 21.71 -3.32 -61.85
C MET A 1 20.95 -2.26 -61.05
N ARG A 2 19.63 -2.40 -60.94
CA ARG A 2 18.73 -1.43 -60.29
C ARG A 2 18.75 -1.65 -58.78
N THR A 3 19.23 -0.68 -58.02
CA THR A 3 19.25 -0.71 -56.56
C THR A 3 17.84 -0.42 -56.04
N PHE A 4 17.19 -1.43 -55.47
CA PHE A 4 15.93 -1.28 -54.75
C PHE A 4 16.17 -0.55 -53.43
N LEU A 5 15.60 0.65 -53.29
CA LEU A 5 15.60 1.42 -52.05
C LEU A 5 14.28 1.12 -51.33
N ILE A 6 14.29 0.06 -50.52
CA ILE A 6 13.15 -0.32 -49.68
C ILE A 6 13.20 0.52 -48.41
N LEU A 7 12.43 1.61 -48.41
CA LEU A 7 12.11 2.45 -47.25
C LEU A 7 11.04 1.72 -46.43
N ILE A 8 11.44 0.72 -45.64
CA ILE A 8 10.55 0.11 -44.63
C ILE A 8 10.66 0.92 -43.35
N PHE A 9 9.64 1.75 -43.14
CA PHE A 9 8.93 1.93 -41.88
C PHE A 9 9.73 1.58 -40.61
N CYS A 10 10.64 2.47 -40.21
CA CYS A 10 10.89 2.67 -38.79
C CYS A 10 9.76 3.55 -38.24
N ALA A 11 8.53 3.02 -38.26
CA ALA A 11 7.58 3.35 -37.23
C ALA A 11 8.18 2.79 -35.94
N PHE A 12 9.15 3.53 -35.39
CA PHE A 12 9.28 3.63 -33.95
C PHE A 12 7.91 4.14 -33.51
N GLY A 13 7.03 3.18 -33.22
CA GLY A 13 6.03 3.34 -32.20
C GLY A 13 6.80 3.78 -30.97
N SER A 14 7.03 5.08 -30.89
CA SER A 14 6.92 5.78 -29.64
C SER A 14 5.50 5.43 -29.18
N MET A 15 5.38 4.26 -28.55
CA MET A 15 4.47 4.11 -27.44
C MET A 15 4.86 5.28 -26.55
N VAL A 16 4.16 6.39 -26.75
CA VAL A 16 3.89 7.36 -25.72
C VAL A 16 3.21 6.51 -24.66
N TYR A 17 4.02 5.86 -23.82
CA TYR A 17 3.57 5.31 -22.57
C TYR A 17 2.93 6.51 -21.90
N SER A 18 1.59 6.49 -21.90
CA SER A 18 0.77 7.39 -21.12
C SER A 18 1.49 7.63 -19.80
N GLN A 19 1.59 8.90 -19.43
CA GLN A 19 2.36 9.44 -18.32
C GLN A 19 1.79 8.94 -16.98
N ASN A 20 1.81 7.63 -16.76
CA ASN A 20 0.93 6.98 -15.82
C ASN A 20 1.45 7.23 -14.42
N ARG A 21 0.81 8.17 -13.71
CA ARG A 21 0.97 8.28 -12.27
C ARG A 21 0.39 7.02 -11.66
N CYS A 22 1.24 6.19 -11.09
CA CYS A 22 0.81 4.97 -10.43
C CYS A 22 1.10 5.10 -8.94
N LYS A 23 0.17 4.62 -8.12
CA LYS A 23 0.39 4.49 -6.69
C LYS A 23 0.02 3.09 -6.23
N VAL A 24 0.95 2.41 -5.57
CA VAL A 24 0.71 1.15 -4.87
C VAL A 24 0.83 1.41 -3.38
N ARG A 25 -0.23 1.15 -2.62
CA ARG A 25 -0.24 1.33 -1.17
C ARG A 25 -0.61 0.01 -0.49
N ALA A 26 0.20 -0.39 0.47
CA ALA A 26 -0.08 -1.50 1.37
C ALA A 26 -0.18 -0.97 2.79
N ASP A 27 -1.33 -1.20 3.43
CA ASP A 27 -1.58 -0.93 4.84
C ASP A 27 -1.49 -2.26 5.59
N ILE A 28 -0.63 -2.34 6.59
CA ILE A 28 -0.38 -3.55 7.37
C ILE A 28 -0.73 -3.24 8.83
N SER A 29 -1.62 -4.04 9.39
CA SER A 29 -2.03 -3.95 10.79
C SER A 29 -1.94 -5.32 11.44
N TYR A 30 -1.21 -5.38 12.55
CA TYR A 30 -1.15 -6.54 13.43
C TYR A 30 -1.93 -6.21 14.70
N THR A 31 -3.20 -6.61 14.75
CA THR A 31 -4.09 -6.29 15.89
C THR A 31 -3.58 -6.92 17.19
N SER A 32 -2.91 -8.06 17.11
CA SER A 32 -2.31 -8.75 18.28
C SER A 32 -1.23 -7.94 18.99
N SER A 33 -0.54 -7.03 18.28
CA SER A 33 0.61 -6.28 18.79
C SER A 33 0.43 -4.75 18.72
N GLU A 34 -0.77 -4.28 18.36
CA GLU A 34 -1.09 -2.88 18.08
C GLU A 34 -0.13 -2.19 17.10
N LYS A 35 0.60 -2.98 16.29
CA LYS A 35 1.55 -2.46 15.31
C LYS A 35 0.81 -2.20 14.01
N GLU A 36 0.86 -0.96 13.53
CA GLU A 36 0.41 -0.60 12.19
C GLU A 36 1.51 0.16 11.45
N TYR A 37 1.66 -0.13 10.16
CA TYR A 37 2.53 0.61 9.26
C TYR A 37 1.97 0.56 7.83
N LYS A 38 2.42 1.50 7.00
CA LYS A 38 1.99 1.60 5.60
C LYS A 38 3.20 1.77 4.70
N ILE A 39 3.13 1.16 3.54
CA ILE A 39 4.13 1.28 2.49
C ILE A 39 3.42 1.83 1.26
N GLU A 40 3.85 2.99 0.80
CA GLU A 40 3.30 3.62 -0.40
C GLU A 40 4.41 3.87 -1.41
N LEU A 41 4.24 3.34 -2.62
CA LEU A 41 5.08 3.67 -3.76
C LEU A 41 4.30 4.61 -4.69
N ASP A 42 4.70 5.89 -4.73
CA ASP A 42 4.21 6.88 -5.71
C ASP A 42 5.19 6.96 -6.88
N ARG A 43 4.71 6.62 -8.07
CA ARG A 43 5.47 6.55 -9.31
C ARG A 43 5.09 7.71 -10.20
N ARG A 44 6.07 8.54 -10.54
CA ARG A 44 5.98 9.61 -11.53
C ARG A 44 7.05 9.39 -12.59
N GLN A 45 6.88 9.99 -13.77
CA GLN A 45 7.75 9.75 -14.93
C GLN A 45 9.25 9.76 -14.62
N ASN A 46 9.70 10.71 -13.80
CA ASN A 46 11.13 10.95 -13.57
C ASN A 46 11.59 10.58 -12.16
N VAL A 47 10.66 10.40 -11.23
CA VAL A 47 10.96 10.19 -9.81
C VAL A 47 9.91 9.26 -9.22
N SER A 48 10.39 8.21 -8.55
CA SER A 48 9.56 7.32 -7.74
C SER A 48 9.94 7.48 -6.28
N SER A 49 8.95 7.74 -5.44
CA SER A 49 9.14 7.86 -3.99
C SER A 49 8.52 6.66 -3.30
N LEU A 50 9.31 5.98 -2.49
CA LEU A 50 8.83 5.02 -1.52
C LEU A 50 8.66 5.74 -0.18
N ILE A 51 7.43 5.69 0.33
CA ILE A 51 7.01 6.38 1.53
C ILE A 51 6.62 5.32 2.55
N ILE A 52 7.21 5.43 3.74
CA ILE A 52 6.92 4.55 4.87
C ILE A 52 6.18 5.36 5.92
N TYR A 53 5.10 4.80 6.42
CA TYR A 53 4.35 5.33 7.54
C TYR A 53 4.42 4.32 8.69
N LYS A 54 4.65 4.78 9.90
CA LYS A 54 4.58 3.96 11.11
C LYS A 54 3.60 4.60 12.08
N LEU A 55 2.73 3.79 12.68
CA LEU A 55 1.86 4.27 13.74
C LEU A 55 2.69 4.85 14.88
N SER A 56 2.47 6.11 15.18
CA SER A 56 3.11 6.78 16.31
C SER A 56 2.50 6.29 17.62
N SER A 57 3.29 6.28 18.69
CA SER A 57 2.76 6.12 20.05
C SER A 57 1.89 7.31 20.47
N GLU A 58 2.06 8.47 19.82
CA GLU A 58 1.22 9.63 20.03
C GLU A 58 -0.16 9.44 19.38
N ARG A 59 -1.19 9.96 20.04
CA ARG A 59 -2.56 10.02 19.49
C ARG A 59 -3.07 11.44 19.58
N LYS A 60 -3.82 11.86 18.56
CA LYS A 60 -4.57 13.12 18.65
C LYS A 60 -5.64 12.96 19.73
N SER A 61 -5.81 13.99 20.54
CA SER A 61 -6.95 14.06 21.46
C SER A 61 -8.25 14.07 20.68
N TYR A 62 -9.26 13.34 21.17
CA TYR A 62 -10.58 13.37 20.57
C TYR A 62 -11.17 14.79 20.60
N SER A 63 -11.92 15.15 19.56
CA SER A 63 -12.81 16.31 19.65
C SER A 63 -13.86 16.06 20.75
N LEU A 64 -14.43 17.11 21.34
CA LEU A 64 -15.46 16.95 22.39
C LEU A 64 -16.63 16.07 21.93
N ARG A 65 -17.03 16.18 20.66
CA ARG A 65 -18.08 15.36 20.06
C ARG A 65 -17.68 13.88 20.01
N ASP A 66 -16.48 13.59 19.48
CA ASP A 66 -16.01 12.22 19.34
C ASP A 66 -15.68 11.60 20.71
N GLN A 67 -15.19 12.38 21.66
CA GLN A 67 -14.99 11.93 23.05
C GLN A 67 -16.33 11.49 23.67
N LYS A 68 -17.36 12.33 23.58
CA LYS A 68 -18.71 11.98 24.07
C LYS A 68 -19.22 10.71 23.41
N ARG A 69 -19.03 10.58 22.09
CA ARG A 69 -19.47 9.39 21.35
C ARG A 69 -18.70 8.13 21.76
N VAL A 70 -17.38 8.23 21.94
CA VAL A 70 -16.55 7.14 22.46
C VAL A 70 -17.01 6.71 23.85
N ASP A 71 -17.35 7.66 24.72
CA ASP A 71 -17.80 7.37 26.08
C ASP A 71 -19.21 6.73 26.10
N GLU A 72 -20.13 7.19 25.24
CA GLU A 72 -21.43 6.54 25.01
C GLU A 72 -21.27 5.09 24.54
N LEU A 73 -20.32 4.86 23.63
CA LEU A 73 -20.02 3.54 23.10
C LEU A 73 -19.37 2.67 24.19
N ARG A 74 -18.37 3.17 24.95
CA ARG A 74 -17.54 2.41 25.91
C ARG A 74 -18.29 1.63 27.00
N GLY A 75 -19.58 1.90 27.22
CA GLY A 75 -20.42 1.17 28.18
C GLY A 75 -21.49 0.26 27.58
N LYS A 76 -21.64 0.17 26.25
CA LYS A 76 -22.82 -0.45 25.60
C LYS A 76 -22.58 -1.07 24.22
N TRP A 77 -21.39 -1.55 23.84
CA TRP A 77 -21.25 -2.21 22.52
C TRP A 77 -22.09 -3.49 22.45
N LYS A 78 -23.26 -3.39 21.83
CA LYS A 78 -24.20 -4.50 21.66
C LYS A 78 -24.30 -4.91 20.19
N THR A 79 -23.88 -4.05 19.25
CA THR A 79 -23.98 -4.31 17.81
C THR A 79 -22.64 -4.15 17.08
N ALA A 80 -22.53 -4.82 15.92
CA ALA A 80 -21.36 -4.72 15.04
C ALA A 80 -21.19 -3.31 14.44
N GLU A 81 -22.28 -2.57 14.27
CA GLU A 81 -22.28 -1.20 13.77
C GLU A 81 -21.65 -0.23 14.78
N GLU A 82 -21.98 -0.37 16.06
CA GLU A 82 -21.38 0.41 17.15
C GLU A 82 -19.87 0.13 17.27
N HIS A 83 -19.47 -1.13 17.06
CA HIS A 83 -18.06 -1.50 17.03
C HIS A 83 -17.33 -0.87 15.83
N ARG A 84 -17.93 -0.93 14.64
CA ARG A 84 -17.39 -0.28 13.43
C ARG A 84 -17.24 1.23 13.64
N GLU A 85 -18.27 1.89 14.17
CA GLU A 85 -18.23 3.33 14.42
C GLU A 85 -17.10 3.71 15.38
N LEU A 86 -16.91 2.94 16.44
CA LEU A 86 -15.80 3.19 17.37
C LEU A 86 -14.44 3.05 16.70
N GLU A 87 -14.25 2.02 15.89
CA GLU A 87 -13.01 1.81 15.14
C GLU A 87 -12.79 2.93 14.12
N GLU A 88 -13.84 3.42 13.46
CA GLU A 88 -13.76 4.59 12.60
C GLU A 88 -13.32 5.84 13.38
N ILE A 89 -13.91 6.09 14.55
CA ILE A 89 -13.49 7.20 15.41
C ILE A 89 -12.02 7.01 15.78
N ARG A 90 -11.61 5.86 16.30
CA ARG A 90 -10.21 5.59 16.68
C ARG A 90 -9.24 5.82 15.52
N ASN A 91 -9.59 5.33 14.33
CA ASN A 91 -8.77 5.47 13.13
C ASN A 91 -8.56 6.92 12.70
N ARG A 92 -9.54 7.82 12.91
CA ARG A 92 -9.39 9.26 12.60
C ARG A 92 -8.31 9.97 13.40
N TYR A 93 -8.00 9.47 14.59
CA TYR A 93 -7.06 10.13 15.52
C TYR A 93 -5.69 9.46 15.60
N LYS A 94 -5.48 8.39 14.80
CA LYS A 94 -4.15 7.80 14.62
C LYS A 94 -3.19 8.83 14.00
N ILE A 95 -1.98 8.90 14.54
CA ILE A 95 -0.88 9.68 13.98
C ILE A 95 0.11 8.69 13.37
N PHE A 96 0.63 9.02 12.20
CA PHE A 96 1.68 8.23 11.56
C PHE A 96 2.92 9.09 11.39
N ASP A 97 4.03 8.59 11.92
CA ASP A 97 5.36 9.08 11.57
C ASP A 97 5.64 8.68 10.12
N LYS A 98 6.40 9.51 9.40
CA LYS A 98 6.58 9.36 7.96
C LYS A 98 8.04 9.54 7.56
N ASP A 99 8.54 8.57 6.81
CA ASP A 99 9.80 8.66 6.05
C ASP A 99 9.53 8.54 4.55
N SER A 100 10.44 9.09 3.75
CA SER A 100 10.39 8.98 2.30
C SER A 100 11.79 8.85 1.71
N ILE A 101 11.94 7.94 0.77
CA ILE A 101 13.16 7.77 -0.02
C ILE A 101 12.85 7.76 -1.51
N LEU A 102 13.79 8.23 -2.31
CA LEU A 102 13.74 8.03 -3.75
C LEU A 102 14.19 6.61 -4.08
N ILE A 103 13.49 5.94 -5.00
CA ILE A 103 13.87 4.61 -5.50
C ILE A 103 14.12 4.65 -7.00
N SER A 104 15.02 3.77 -7.45
CA SER A 104 15.33 3.64 -8.87
C SER A 104 14.20 2.88 -9.59
N ASN A 105 13.93 3.24 -10.84
CA ASN A 105 12.99 2.51 -11.70
C ASN A 105 13.47 1.06 -11.99
N ASN A 106 14.77 0.76 -11.80
CA ASN A 106 15.32 -0.58 -11.96
C ASN A 106 15.23 -1.45 -10.69
N SER A 107 14.68 -0.90 -9.61
CA SER A 107 14.59 -1.57 -8.31
C SER A 107 13.62 -2.76 -8.33
N LYS A 108 13.81 -3.73 -7.42
CA LYS A 108 12.91 -4.88 -7.33
C LYS A 108 11.51 -4.44 -6.91
N THR A 109 11.42 -3.47 -6.00
CA THR A 109 10.15 -2.89 -5.55
C THR A 109 9.34 -2.36 -6.73
N PHE A 110 10.01 -1.66 -7.65
CA PHE A 110 9.37 -1.14 -8.86
C PHE A 110 8.86 -2.27 -9.76
N LYS A 111 9.66 -3.31 -10.02
CA LYS A 111 9.26 -4.47 -10.84
C LYS A 111 8.07 -5.24 -10.27
N TYR A 112 8.02 -5.43 -8.95
CA TYR A 112 6.86 -6.07 -8.32
C TYR A 112 5.62 -5.16 -8.40
N SER A 113 5.80 -3.84 -8.27
CA SER A 113 4.69 -2.90 -8.47
C SER A 113 4.13 -2.93 -9.90
N ASP A 114 4.97 -3.08 -10.92
CA ASP A 114 4.51 -3.28 -12.31
C ASP A 114 3.64 -4.53 -12.41
N SER A 115 4.09 -5.62 -11.81
CA SER A 115 3.36 -6.90 -11.85
C SER A 115 1.97 -6.77 -11.20
N LEU A 116 1.85 -6.01 -10.11
CA LEU A 116 0.57 -5.68 -9.47
C LEU A 116 -0.35 -4.87 -10.40
N LEU A 117 0.19 -3.94 -11.20
CA LEU A 117 -0.61 -3.13 -12.12
C LEU A 117 -1.12 -3.92 -13.32
N PHE A 118 -0.28 -4.78 -13.89
CA PHE A 118 -0.58 -5.48 -15.15
C PHE A 118 -1.44 -6.75 -14.97
N HIS A 119 -1.44 -7.38 -13.80
CA HIS A 119 -2.15 -8.65 -13.57
C HIS A 119 -3.47 -8.50 -12.79
N SER A 120 -4.12 -7.33 -12.85
CA SER A 120 -5.30 -6.98 -12.03
C SER A 120 -6.47 -7.98 -12.15
N GLU A 121 -6.69 -8.54 -13.34
CA GLU A 121 -7.82 -9.45 -13.62
C GLU A 121 -7.77 -10.75 -12.81
N LYS A 122 -6.57 -11.23 -12.45
CA LYS A 122 -6.39 -12.42 -11.63
C LYS A 122 -6.87 -12.19 -10.19
N PHE A 123 -6.74 -10.97 -9.67
CA PHE A 123 -7.08 -10.63 -8.29
C PHE A 123 -8.56 -10.25 -8.10
N LEU A 124 -9.23 -9.78 -9.15
CA LEU A 124 -10.62 -9.30 -9.07
C LEU A 124 -11.66 -10.43 -8.92
N LYS A 125 -11.34 -11.66 -9.32
CA LYS A 125 -12.30 -12.79 -9.35
C LYS A 125 -12.55 -13.45 -7.99
N GLU A 126 -11.71 -13.25 -6.99
CA GLU A 126 -11.76 -14.01 -5.71
C GLU A 126 -12.49 -13.30 -4.55
N LYS A 127 -13.23 -12.22 -4.85
CA LYS A 127 -13.63 -11.20 -3.85
C LYS A 127 -14.80 -11.53 -2.91
N LEU A 128 -15.50 -12.66 -3.05
CA LEU A 128 -16.85 -12.78 -2.49
C LEU A 128 -16.96 -13.35 -1.06
N ASN A 129 -15.97 -14.05 -0.50
CA ASN A 129 -16.12 -14.74 0.80
C ASN A 129 -14.85 -14.73 1.69
N GLN A 130 -14.12 -13.63 1.76
CA GLN A 130 -12.94 -13.59 2.63
C GLN A 130 -13.31 -13.28 4.09
N PRO A 131 -12.91 -14.12 5.06
CA PRO A 131 -13.15 -13.84 6.47
C PRO A 131 -12.36 -12.62 6.95
N VAL A 132 -12.86 -11.96 7.99
CA VAL A 132 -12.17 -10.84 8.64
C VAL A 132 -11.08 -11.41 9.54
N TYR A 133 -9.83 -11.04 9.28
CA TYR A 133 -8.68 -11.50 10.05
C TYR A 133 -8.25 -10.46 11.09
N THR A 134 -7.76 -10.93 12.24
CA THR A 134 -7.22 -10.07 13.30
C THR A 134 -5.95 -9.37 12.83
N ASP A 135 -5.05 -10.07 12.16
CA ASP A 135 -3.93 -9.47 11.45
C ASP A 135 -4.31 -9.30 9.99
N ALA A 136 -4.26 -8.06 9.51
CA ALA A 136 -4.82 -7.70 8.22
C ALA A 136 -3.82 -6.90 7.42
N MET A 137 -3.63 -7.35 6.18
CA MET A 137 -2.98 -6.58 5.14
C MET A 137 -4.03 -6.09 4.15
N TYR A 138 -4.04 -4.80 3.85
CA TYR A 138 -4.95 -4.21 2.88
C TYR A 138 -4.13 -3.49 1.82
N VAL A 139 -4.29 -3.89 0.56
CA VAL A 139 -3.53 -3.31 -0.55
C VAL A 139 -4.47 -2.57 -1.49
N GLU A 140 -4.09 -1.35 -1.83
CA GLU A 140 -4.76 -0.50 -2.79
C GLU A 140 -3.83 -0.19 -3.96
N ILE A 141 -4.32 -0.44 -5.17
CA ILE A 141 -3.62 -0.12 -6.40
C ILE A 141 -4.38 1.01 -7.11
N TYR A 142 -3.65 2.07 -7.42
CA TYR A 142 -4.17 3.22 -8.15
C TYR A 142 -3.40 3.43 -9.45
N GLU A 143 -4.14 3.74 -10.50
CA GLU A 143 -3.61 4.09 -11.81
C GLU A 143 -4.25 5.41 -12.25
N ASN A 144 -3.42 6.38 -12.62
CA ASN A 144 -3.85 7.72 -13.02
C ASN A 144 -4.74 8.44 -11.98
N GLY A 145 -4.49 8.18 -10.69
CA GLY A 145 -5.25 8.77 -9.58
C GLY A 145 -6.55 8.04 -9.24
N PHE A 146 -6.98 7.07 -10.05
CA PHE A 146 -8.17 6.28 -9.80
C PHE A 146 -7.82 4.95 -9.16
N GLN A 147 -8.64 4.47 -8.21
CA GLN A 147 -8.45 3.16 -7.61
C GLN A 147 -8.77 2.08 -8.65
N LYS A 148 -7.75 1.33 -9.06
CA LYS A 148 -7.87 0.25 -10.04
C LYS A 148 -8.47 -1.00 -9.39
N TYR A 149 -7.96 -1.38 -8.22
CA TYR A 149 -8.51 -2.44 -7.38
C TYR A 149 -7.94 -2.37 -5.95
N ASN A 150 -8.55 -3.13 -5.06
CA ASN A 150 -8.03 -3.40 -3.73
C ASN A 150 -8.15 -4.89 -3.39
N VAL A 151 -7.26 -5.36 -2.52
CA VAL A 151 -7.24 -6.72 -2.00
C VAL A 151 -7.14 -6.66 -0.49
N TYR A 152 -8.06 -7.36 0.17
CA TYR A 152 -8.05 -7.54 1.62
C TYR A 152 -7.36 -8.86 1.95
N ASN A 153 -6.57 -8.85 3.01
CA ASN A 153 -5.73 -9.94 3.51
C ASN A 153 -5.26 -10.96 2.46
N PRO A 154 -4.45 -10.54 1.46
CA PRO A 154 -3.97 -11.45 0.42
C PRO A 154 -3.17 -12.59 1.06
N GLN A 155 -3.58 -13.85 0.87
CA GLN A 155 -2.84 -15.00 1.41
C GLN A 155 -1.47 -15.16 0.73
N THR A 156 -0.43 -15.51 1.49
CA THR A 156 0.98 -15.53 1.02
C THR A 156 1.25 -16.54 -0.07
N ASP A 157 0.62 -17.71 0.02
CA ASP A 157 0.69 -18.83 -0.92
C ASP A 157 -0.03 -18.52 -2.24
N ILE A 158 -1.17 -17.84 -2.19
CA ILE A 158 -1.97 -17.51 -3.38
C ILE A 158 -1.48 -16.22 -4.05
N TYR A 159 -1.06 -15.24 -3.25
CA TYR A 159 -0.78 -13.87 -3.68
C TYR A 159 0.59 -13.36 -3.25
N SER A 160 1.61 -14.22 -3.40
CA SER A 160 3.01 -13.95 -3.05
C SER A 160 3.57 -12.62 -3.58
N ILE A 161 3.05 -12.11 -4.71
CA ILE A 161 3.50 -10.85 -5.30
C ILE A 161 3.33 -9.64 -4.38
N PHE A 162 2.28 -9.58 -3.55
CA PHE A 162 2.12 -8.48 -2.61
C PHE A 162 3.17 -8.53 -1.51
N TYR A 163 3.51 -9.73 -1.05
CA TYR A 163 4.56 -9.93 -0.06
C TYR A 163 5.94 -9.60 -0.64
N TYR A 164 6.23 -9.98 -1.88
CA TYR A 164 7.48 -9.60 -2.55
C TYR A 164 7.59 -8.08 -2.71
N PHE A 165 6.49 -7.39 -3.03
CA PHE A 165 6.45 -5.93 -3.04
C PHE A 165 6.80 -5.35 -1.65
N ILE A 166 6.13 -5.79 -0.58
CA ILE A 166 6.40 -5.31 0.78
C ILE A 166 7.86 -5.57 1.20
N GLN A 167 8.34 -6.80 1.03
CA GLN A 167 9.67 -7.19 1.47
C GLN A 167 10.76 -6.44 0.71
N SER A 168 10.61 -6.27 -0.61
CA SER A 168 11.57 -5.47 -1.39
C SER A 168 11.55 -4.00 -0.99
N ALA A 169 10.37 -3.42 -0.74
CA ALA A 169 10.24 -2.04 -0.27
C ALA A 169 10.95 -1.82 1.07
N LEU A 170 10.69 -2.69 2.05
CA LEU A 170 11.34 -2.61 3.36
C LEU A 170 12.87 -2.74 3.27
N GLN A 171 13.35 -3.68 2.44
CA GLN A 171 14.79 -3.86 2.22
C GLN A 171 15.43 -2.62 1.57
N GLU A 172 14.77 -1.98 0.62
CA GLU A 172 15.26 -0.74 0.01
C GLU A 172 15.29 0.42 0.99
N TYR A 173 14.23 0.54 1.80
CA TYR A 173 14.13 1.54 2.85
C TYR A 173 15.25 1.41 3.88
N TRP A 174 15.42 0.23 4.48
CA TRP A 174 16.45 -0.01 5.48
C TRP A 174 17.89 0.09 4.95
N LYS A 175 18.10 -0.05 3.64
CA LYS A 175 19.41 0.17 3.03
C LYS A 175 19.77 1.65 2.89
N LYS A 176 18.77 2.53 2.76
CA LYS A 176 18.99 3.96 2.47
C LYS A 176 18.83 4.86 3.68
N VAL A 177 18.08 4.44 4.69
CA VAL A 177 17.82 5.25 5.89
C VAL A 177 18.67 4.74 7.04
N SER A 178 19.57 5.61 7.53
CA SER A 178 20.49 5.32 8.63
C SER A 178 19.79 5.16 9.99
N SER A 179 18.69 5.87 10.21
CA SER A 179 17.89 5.81 11.43
C SER A 179 16.40 5.65 11.07
N PRO A 180 15.98 4.45 10.67
CA PRO A 180 14.63 4.24 10.14
C PRO A 180 13.56 4.35 11.22
N ILE A 181 12.48 5.10 10.96
CA ILE A 181 11.30 5.12 11.84
C ILE A 181 10.70 3.72 12.02
N LEU A 182 10.70 2.92 10.95
CA LEU A 182 10.18 1.55 10.92
C LEU A 182 11.34 0.56 11.00
N THR A 183 11.55 -0.06 12.16
CA THR A 183 12.64 -1.02 12.38
C THR A 183 12.27 -2.43 11.92
N LYS A 184 13.26 -3.31 11.71
CA LYS A 184 13.04 -4.71 11.33
C LYS A 184 12.16 -5.46 12.33
N ASP A 185 12.44 -5.27 13.63
CA ASP A 185 11.69 -5.91 14.72
C ASP A 185 10.23 -5.41 14.83
N TYR A 186 9.95 -4.22 14.27
CA TYR A 186 8.57 -3.75 14.18
C TYR A 186 7.78 -4.51 13.12
N THR A 187 8.45 -4.98 12.06
CA THR A 187 7.82 -5.70 10.93
C THR A 187 7.78 -7.22 11.11
N SER A 188 8.44 -7.77 12.12
CA SER A 188 8.36 -9.20 12.43
C SER A 188 7.04 -9.53 13.11
N ILE A 189 6.37 -10.56 12.59
CA ILE A 189 5.24 -11.22 13.23
C ILE A 189 5.83 -12.12 14.33
N HIS A 190 5.39 -11.92 15.57
CA HIS A 190 5.71 -12.79 16.71
C HIS A 190 4.51 -13.67 17.03
#